data_AF-A0A3Q0ENI7-F1
#
_entry.id   AF-A0A3Q0ENI7-F1
#
_cell.length_a   1.000
_cell.length_b   1.000
_cell.length_c   1.000
_cell.angle_alpha   90.00
_cell.angle_beta   90.00
_cell.angle_gamma   90.00
#
_symmetry.space_group_name_H-M   'P 1'
#
loop_
_entity.id
_entity.type
_entity.pdbx_description
1 polymer ?
#
loop_
_entity_poly.entity_id
_entity_poly.type
_entity_poly.pdbx_seq_one_letter_code
_entity_poly.pdbx_strand_id
1 'polypeptide(L)'
;MDHQVSRRTEIFTNHLLFRAPPPSSVVQPHRCLSYSRPELSNEFAFDLREMRRLMDGHNLEDRDWLFSVIVQSALFNRRERAGRIFVCPDYNQSMEQQREATMRRIEYLVERGVFRRWLTGEGPAEELRKLALHEVIGIVFINSEKFRFVVLYTLFINLLNSVADVSPTGEYLSAIKNVDQRFAAFLAPLTSGRVIIATTAVYISKISLAIAIRYALTRRAFSITPNGPEVLLLDYPSHQRRLLPLLAKVYAMSFSANGLKMMYEKRTPKSNKAIHIISSAYKATFTWNNIRTLLECREACGGQGVKSENRVGLFIGEFEMHFEALC
;
A
#
# COMPACT_ATOMS: atom_id res chain seq x y z
N MET A 1 4.98 -60.37 -20.29
CA MET A 1 4.46 -59.07 -20.77
C MET A 1 2.93 -58.99 -20.74
N ASP A 2 2.19 -60.11 -20.83
CA ASP A 2 0.71 -60.10 -20.91
C ASP A 2 -0.05 -59.68 -19.65
N HIS A 3 0.55 -59.81 -18.46
CA HIS A 3 -0.15 -59.50 -17.21
C HIS A 3 -0.36 -57.99 -16.98
N GLN A 4 0.47 -57.15 -17.61
CA GLN A 4 0.45 -55.69 -17.45
C GLN A 4 -0.53 -55.03 -18.43
N VAL A 5 -0.77 -55.66 -19.58
CA VAL A 5 -1.75 -55.24 -20.57
C VAL A 5 -3.17 -55.55 -20.07
N SER A 6 -3.41 -56.76 -19.55
CA SER A 6 -4.72 -57.13 -18.97
C SER A 6 -5.16 -56.20 -17.84
N ARG A 7 -4.24 -55.84 -16.93
CA ARG A 7 -4.54 -54.94 -15.80
C ARG A 7 -4.92 -53.53 -16.25
N ARG A 8 -4.32 -53.03 -17.34
CA ARG A 8 -4.66 -51.72 -17.91
C ARG A 8 -6.04 -51.74 -18.57
N THR A 9 -6.36 -52.79 -19.31
CA THR A 9 -7.67 -52.96 -19.95
C THR A 9 -8.78 -53.08 -18.92
N GLU A 10 -8.54 -53.78 -17.81
CA GLU A 10 -9.51 -53.92 -16.71
C GLU A 10 -9.78 -52.59 -15.99
N ILE A 11 -8.74 -51.76 -15.76
CA ILE A 11 -8.89 -50.41 -15.19
C ILE A 11 -9.71 -49.50 -16.11
N PHE A 12 -9.45 -49.54 -17.43
CA PHE A 12 -10.22 -48.74 -18.40
C PHE A 12 -11.67 -49.21 -18.52
N THR A 13 -11.90 -50.52 -18.47
CA THR A 13 -13.26 -51.10 -18.54
C THR A 13 -14.07 -50.72 -17.31
N ASN A 14 -13.46 -50.75 -16.12
CA ASN A 14 -14.10 -50.30 -14.87
C ASN A 14 -14.38 -48.79 -14.85
N HIS A 15 -13.57 -47.99 -15.54
CA HIS A 15 -13.80 -46.54 -15.67
C HIS A 15 -14.94 -46.20 -16.65
N LEU A 16 -15.11 -47.00 -17.71
CA LEU A 16 -16.12 -46.75 -18.75
C LEU A 16 -17.50 -47.31 -18.39
N LEU A 17 -17.56 -48.35 -17.57
CA LEU A 17 -18.81 -49.03 -17.19
C LEU A 17 -19.43 -48.52 -15.88
N PHE A 18 -18.81 -47.54 -15.20
CA PHE A 18 -19.37 -47.00 -13.97
C PHE A 18 -20.62 -46.14 -14.25
N ARG A 19 -21.77 -46.79 -14.10
CA ARG A 19 -23.11 -46.19 -14.14
C ARG A 19 -23.26 -45.21 -12.98
N ALA A 20 -23.40 -43.92 -13.29
CA ALA A 20 -23.54 -42.86 -12.30
C ALA A 20 -24.81 -43.04 -11.41
N PRO A 21 -24.75 -42.76 -10.10
CA PRO A 21 -25.95 -42.52 -9.29
C PRO A 21 -26.65 -41.21 -9.74
N PRO A 22 -27.93 -40.98 -9.40
CA PRO A 22 -28.65 -39.78 -9.84
C PRO A 22 -28.02 -38.51 -9.24
N PRO A 23 -28.18 -37.34 -9.89
CA PRO A 23 -27.38 -36.16 -9.59
C PRO A 23 -27.86 -35.46 -8.31
N SER A 24 -27.25 -35.77 -7.18
CA SER A 24 -27.21 -34.84 -6.05
C SER A 24 -26.04 -33.86 -6.25
N SER A 25 -26.34 -32.70 -6.87
CA SER A 25 -25.49 -31.49 -6.95
C SER A 25 -23.99 -31.68 -7.25
N VAL A 26 -23.62 -31.65 -8.53
CA VAL A 26 -22.26 -31.88 -9.07
C VAL A 26 -21.30 -30.67 -8.92
N VAL A 27 -21.57 -29.72 -8.02
CA VAL A 27 -20.58 -28.67 -7.67
C VAL A 27 -20.54 -28.49 -6.17
N GLN A 28 -19.59 -29.19 -5.53
CA GLN A 28 -19.15 -28.87 -4.17
C GLN A 28 -17.91 -27.97 -4.30
N PRO A 29 -17.86 -26.80 -3.63
CA PRO A 29 -16.63 -26.02 -3.60
C PRO A 29 -15.53 -26.86 -2.97
N HIS A 30 -14.54 -27.25 -3.78
CA HIS A 30 -13.36 -27.96 -3.30
C HIS A 30 -12.72 -27.13 -2.18
N ARG A 31 -12.25 -27.74 -1.08
CA ARG A 31 -11.65 -26.99 0.05
C ARG A 31 -10.48 -26.07 -0.37
N CYS A 32 -9.85 -26.37 -1.50
CA CYS A 32 -8.77 -25.60 -2.12
C CYS A 32 -9.25 -24.34 -2.88
N LEU A 33 -10.55 -24.27 -3.17
CA LEU A 33 -11.25 -23.15 -3.82
C LEU A 33 -12.13 -22.37 -2.83
N SER A 34 -12.51 -22.98 -1.70
CA SER A 34 -13.19 -22.29 -0.60
C SER A 34 -12.18 -21.51 0.23
N TYR A 35 -11.93 -20.25 -0.16
CA TYR A 35 -11.25 -19.29 0.70
C TYR A 35 -12.10 -19.01 1.95
N SER A 36 -11.66 -19.50 3.10
CA SER A 36 -12.14 -19.04 4.41
C SER A 36 -11.15 -18.00 4.90
N ARG A 37 -11.63 -16.79 5.24
CA ARG A 37 -10.73 -15.71 5.65
C ARG A 37 -10.03 -16.09 6.95
N PRO A 38 -8.72 -15.83 7.09
CA PRO A 38 -8.06 -15.90 8.40
C PRO A 38 -8.76 -15.04 9.46
N GLU A 39 -9.46 -13.97 9.06
CA GLU A 39 -10.22 -13.12 9.99
C GLU A 39 -11.59 -13.70 10.39
N LEU A 40 -12.10 -14.69 9.66
CA LEU A 40 -13.34 -15.40 9.97
C LEU A 40 -13.05 -16.74 10.69
N SER A 41 -11.81 -17.23 10.61
CA SER A 41 -11.40 -18.50 11.23
C SER A 41 -10.53 -18.33 12.48
N ASN A 42 -9.86 -17.18 12.65
CA ASN A 42 -8.98 -16.95 13.79
C ASN A 42 -9.61 -15.92 14.72
N GLU A 43 -9.84 -16.30 15.97
CA GLU A 43 -9.96 -15.34 17.05
C GLU A 43 -8.64 -14.58 17.15
N PHE A 44 -8.69 -13.25 17.06
CA PHE A 44 -7.50 -12.43 17.25
C PHE A 44 -7.09 -12.51 18.72
N ALA A 45 -5.83 -12.86 18.99
CA ALA A 45 -5.29 -12.91 20.35
C ALA A 45 -5.21 -11.53 21.03
N PHE A 46 -5.54 -10.45 20.32
CA PHE A 46 -5.46 -9.07 20.78
C PHE A 46 -6.55 -8.20 20.12
N ASP A 47 -6.89 -7.10 20.77
CA ASP A 47 -7.81 -6.11 20.25
C ASP A 47 -7.21 -5.41 19.01
N LEU A 48 -7.94 -5.50 17.88
CA LEU A 48 -7.51 -4.93 16.60
C LEU A 48 -7.43 -3.39 16.63
N ARG A 49 -8.32 -2.74 17.38
CA ARG A 49 -8.33 -1.28 17.51
C ARG A 49 -7.13 -0.81 18.31
N GLU A 50 -6.79 -1.49 19.40
CA GLU A 50 -5.58 -1.23 20.17
C GLU A 50 -4.32 -1.46 19.34
N MET A 51 -4.28 -2.56 18.57
CA MET A 51 -3.15 -2.81 17.69
C MET A 51 -2.99 -1.73 16.62
N ARG A 52 -4.10 -1.22 16.06
CA ARG A 52 -4.05 -0.09 15.13
C ARG A 52 -3.60 1.21 15.80
N ARG A 53 -4.04 1.48 17.03
CA ARG A 53 -3.55 2.63 17.82
C ARG A 53 -2.04 2.56 18.00
N LEU A 54 -1.53 1.39 18.35
CA LEU A 54 -0.09 1.17 18.51
C LEU A 54 0.68 1.33 17.19
N MET A 55 0.17 0.73 16.11
CA MET A 55 0.89 0.64 14.85
C MET A 55 0.79 1.88 13.97
N ASP A 56 -0.38 2.50 13.91
CA ASP A 56 -0.67 3.61 13.02
C ASP A 56 -0.65 4.97 13.76
N GLY A 57 -0.74 4.93 15.10
CA GLY A 57 -0.52 6.07 16.00
C GLY A 57 -1.71 7.01 16.12
N HIS A 58 -1.73 8.05 15.30
CA HIS A 58 -2.65 9.20 15.40
C HIS A 58 -3.78 9.15 14.36
N ASN A 59 -4.85 9.94 14.56
CA ASN A 59 -5.91 10.21 13.58
C ASN A 59 -6.51 8.96 12.88
N LEU A 60 -6.76 7.88 13.62
CA LEU A 60 -7.34 6.65 13.04
C LEU A 60 -8.71 6.92 12.40
N GLU A 61 -9.53 7.73 13.07
CA GLU A 61 -10.87 8.10 12.64
C GLU A 61 -10.86 8.86 11.31
N ASP A 62 -9.92 9.81 11.12
CA ASP A 62 -9.76 10.52 9.85
C ASP A 62 -9.34 9.58 8.72
N ARG A 63 -8.46 8.61 9.01
CA ARG A 63 -8.03 7.62 8.01
C ARG A 63 -9.19 6.73 7.58
N ASP A 64 -9.95 6.23 8.55
CA ASP A 64 -11.09 5.35 8.30
C ASP A 64 -12.21 6.09 7.59
N TRP A 65 -12.45 7.35 7.96
CA TRP A 65 -13.38 8.25 7.27
C TRP A 65 -12.99 8.46 5.81
N LEU A 66 -11.74 8.84 5.53
CA LEU A 66 -11.30 9.07 4.16
C LEU A 66 -11.37 7.78 3.32
N PHE A 67 -10.97 6.65 3.91
CA PHE A 67 -11.12 5.37 3.24
C PHE A 67 -12.59 5.06 2.94
N SER A 68 -13.51 5.34 3.87
CA SER A 68 -14.96 5.22 3.66
C SER A 68 -15.46 6.11 2.50
N VAL A 69 -15.01 7.36 2.43
CA VAL A 69 -15.35 8.28 1.33
C VAL A 69 -14.90 7.70 -0.02
N ILE A 70 -13.67 7.18 -0.07
CA ILE A 70 -13.10 6.60 -1.29
C ILE A 70 -13.90 5.36 -1.73
N VAL A 71 -14.21 4.42 -0.84
CA VAL A 71 -14.89 3.17 -1.22
C VAL A 71 -16.36 3.36 -1.62
N GLN A 72 -16.98 4.49 -1.28
CA GLN A 72 -18.35 4.81 -1.67
C GLN A 72 -18.48 5.24 -3.13
N SER A 73 -17.41 5.66 -3.79
CA SER A 73 -17.45 6.18 -5.15
C SER A 73 -16.96 5.18 -6.20
N ALA A 74 -17.69 5.08 -7.31
CA ALA A 74 -17.30 4.27 -8.46
C ALA A 74 -16.03 4.80 -9.17
N LEU A 75 -15.66 6.08 -8.95
CA LEU A 75 -14.48 6.71 -9.55
C LEU A 75 -13.17 5.99 -9.19
N PHE A 76 -13.15 5.23 -8.09
CA PHE A 76 -11.99 4.52 -7.58
C PHE A 76 -11.92 3.04 -8.00
N ASN A 77 -12.70 2.68 -9.04
CA ASN A 77 -12.86 1.32 -9.55
C ASN A 77 -13.06 0.30 -8.43
N ARG A 78 -14.11 0.54 -7.65
CA ARG A 78 -14.54 -0.34 -6.57
C ARG A 78 -14.73 -1.77 -7.11
N ARG A 79 -14.06 -2.73 -6.47
CA ARG A 79 -14.24 -4.16 -6.68
C ARG A 79 -14.62 -4.81 -5.37
N GLU A 80 -15.77 -5.47 -5.34
CA GLU A 80 -16.19 -6.24 -4.17
C GLU A 80 -15.80 -7.71 -4.35
N ARG A 81 -15.07 -8.24 -3.39
CA ARG A 81 -14.66 -9.65 -3.41
C ARG A 81 -14.63 -10.19 -2.00
N ALA A 82 -15.38 -11.26 -1.77
CA ALA A 82 -15.53 -11.86 -0.45
C ALA A 82 -15.78 -10.79 0.61
N GLY A 83 -16.90 -10.05 0.50
CA GLY A 83 -17.36 -9.06 1.50
C GLY A 83 -16.37 -7.93 1.82
N ARG A 84 -15.37 -7.69 0.97
CA ARG A 84 -14.41 -6.59 1.09
C ARG A 84 -14.39 -5.77 -0.17
N ILE A 85 -14.24 -4.46 0.01
CA ILE A 85 -14.13 -3.51 -1.07
C ILE A 85 -12.65 -3.19 -1.31
N PHE A 86 -12.25 -3.38 -2.55
CA PHE A 86 -10.92 -3.08 -3.06
C PHE A 86 -11.05 -1.92 -4.05
N VAL A 87 -10.29 -0.85 -3.83
CA VAL A 87 -10.13 0.27 -4.77
C VAL A 87 -8.76 0.25 -5.42
N CYS A 88 -8.69 0.49 -6.72
CA CYS A 88 -7.45 0.46 -7.50
C CYS A 88 -7.61 1.30 -8.77
N PRO A 89 -6.59 2.03 -9.25
CA PRO A 89 -6.65 2.63 -10.57
C PRO A 89 -6.86 1.57 -11.66
N ASP A 90 -7.53 1.97 -12.76
CA ASP A 90 -7.70 1.13 -13.94
C ASP A 90 -6.62 1.50 -14.95
N TYR A 91 -5.62 0.64 -15.05
CA TYR A 91 -4.43 0.86 -15.88
C TYR A 91 -4.64 0.47 -17.34
N ASN A 92 -5.81 -0.06 -17.70
CA ASN A 92 -6.13 -0.38 -19.10
C ASN A 92 -6.58 0.85 -19.90
N GLN A 93 -6.74 1.99 -19.23
CA GLN A 93 -7.15 3.27 -19.84
C GLN A 93 -5.94 4.02 -20.41
N SER A 94 -6.19 4.84 -21.44
CA SER A 94 -5.16 5.72 -21.99
C SER A 94 -4.66 6.74 -20.97
N MET A 95 -3.49 7.33 -21.21
CA MET A 95 -2.91 8.34 -20.32
C MET A 95 -3.82 9.57 -20.14
N GLU A 96 -4.58 9.94 -21.18
CA GLU A 96 -5.53 11.05 -21.14
C GLU A 96 -6.76 10.70 -20.29
N GLN A 97 -7.33 9.51 -20.50
CA GLN A 97 -8.44 9.00 -19.70
C GLN A 97 -8.07 8.88 -18.22
N GLN A 98 -6.84 8.43 -17.92
CA GLN A 98 -6.33 8.38 -16.56
C GLN A 98 -6.19 9.77 -15.93
N ARG A 99 -5.79 10.79 -16.70
CA ARG A 99 -5.72 12.19 -16.24
C ARG A 99 -7.12 12.73 -15.94
N GLU A 100 -8.07 12.54 -16.84
CA GLU A 100 -9.46 12.97 -16.64
C GLU A 100 -10.11 12.28 -15.43
N ALA A 101 -9.92 10.96 -15.29
CA ALA A 101 -10.38 10.22 -14.12
C ALA A 101 -9.72 10.74 -12.83
N THR A 102 -8.45 11.16 -12.88
CA THR A 102 -7.75 11.75 -11.75
C THR A 102 -8.36 13.10 -11.36
N MET A 103 -8.68 13.98 -12.32
CA MET A 103 -9.37 15.24 -12.06
C MET A 103 -10.71 15.02 -11.35
N ARG A 104 -11.55 14.12 -11.89
CA ARG A 104 -12.86 13.78 -11.30
C ARG A 104 -12.75 13.25 -9.88
N ARG A 105 -11.71 12.44 -9.60
CA ARG A 105 -11.43 11.96 -8.23
C ARG A 105 -11.05 13.10 -7.31
N ILE A 106 -10.27 14.07 -7.77
CA ILE A 106 -9.88 15.24 -6.97
C ILE A 106 -11.10 16.10 -6.67
N GLU A 107 -11.91 16.42 -7.68
CA GLU A 107 -13.17 17.15 -7.51
C GLU A 107 -14.07 16.47 -6.47
N TYR A 108 -14.28 15.16 -6.60
CA TYR A 108 -15.05 14.38 -5.63
C TYR A 108 -14.51 14.50 -4.19
N LEU A 109 -13.18 14.44 -4.01
CA LEU A 109 -12.58 14.58 -2.68
C LEU A 109 -12.68 16.00 -2.14
N VAL A 110 -12.57 17.02 -3.00
CA VAL A 110 -12.78 18.44 -2.64
C VAL A 110 -14.21 18.65 -2.17
N GLU A 111 -15.22 18.17 -2.91
CA GLU A 111 -16.64 18.27 -2.55
C GLU A 111 -16.96 17.61 -1.20
N ARG A 112 -16.28 16.50 -0.89
CA ARG A 112 -16.42 15.79 0.38
C ARG A 112 -15.62 16.42 1.52
N GLY A 113 -14.93 17.54 1.27
CA GLY A 113 -14.21 18.30 2.28
C GLY A 113 -12.88 17.67 2.72
N VAL A 114 -12.32 16.75 1.95
CA VAL A 114 -11.03 16.08 2.26
C VAL A 114 -9.91 17.11 2.36
N PHE A 115 -9.91 18.10 1.47
CA PHE A 115 -8.91 19.18 1.44
C PHE A 115 -9.35 20.43 2.21
N ARG A 116 -10.40 20.37 3.02
CA ARG A 116 -10.84 21.49 3.85
C ARG A 116 -9.73 21.85 4.84
N ARG A 117 -9.30 23.13 4.82
CA ARG A 117 -8.19 23.66 5.62
C ARG A 117 -6.84 23.01 5.34
N TRP A 118 -6.66 22.38 4.18
CA TRP A 118 -5.38 21.74 3.85
C TRP A 118 -4.23 22.74 3.77
N LEU A 119 -4.50 23.91 3.19
CA LEU A 119 -3.53 25.01 3.07
C LEU A 119 -3.64 26.04 4.20
N THR A 120 -4.86 26.28 4.70
CA THR A 120 -5.14 27.32 5.70
C THR A 120 -5.17 26.82 7.15
N GLY A 121 -5.18 25.50 7.34
CA GLY A 121 -5.13 24.87 8.65
C GLY A 121 -3.71 24.90 9.20
N GLU A 122 -3.55 25.60 10.30
CA GLU A 122 -2.29 25.69 11.04
C GLU A 122 -2.38 24.94 12.38
N GLY A 123 -1.22 24.53 12.88
CA GLY A 123 -1.06 23.91 14.19
C GLY A 123 -0.93 22.37 14.17
N PRO A 124 -0.54 21.79 15.31
CA PRO A 124 -0.25 20.36 15.46
C PRO A 124 -1.33 19.40 14.95
N ALA A 125 -2.59 19.66 15.31
CA ALA A 125 -3.70 18.78 14.99
C ALA A 125 -3.96 18.72 13.47
N GLU A 126 -3.88 19.85 12.77
CA GLU A 126 -4.06 19.91 11.32
C GLU A 126 -2.88 19.26 10.60
N GLU A 127 -1.64 19.41 11.08
CA GLU A 127 -0.47 18.75 10.48
C GLU A 127 -0.55 17.22 10.58
N LEU A 128 -0.97 16.68 11.72
CA LEU A 128 -1.16 15.23 11.89
C LEU A 128 -2.33 14.70 11.07
N ARG A 129 -3.41 15.49 10.96
CA ARG A 129 -4.53 15.16 10.08
C ARG A 129 -4.08 15.12 8.61
N LYS A 130 -3.32 16.10 8.13
CA LYS A 130 -2.75 16.09 6.76
C LYS A 130 -1.87 14.86 6.53
N LEU A 131 -1.00 14.51 7.47
CA LEU A 131 -0.16 13.32 7.37
C LEU A 131 -1.00 12.03 7.29
N ALA A 132 -2.04 11.91 8.11
CA ALA A 132 -2.93 10.76 8.11
C ALA A 132 -3.71 10.62 6.79
N LEU A 133 -4.24 11.73 6.27
CA LEU A 133 -4.95 11.75 4.99
C LEU A 133 -3.99 11.46 3.82
N HIS A 134 -2.76 11.98 3.86
CA HIS A 134 -1.72 11.65 2.87
C HIS A 134 -1.36 10.17 2.84
N GLU A 135 -1.30 9.49 3.99
CA GLU A 135 -1.03 8.04 4.05
C GLU A 135 -2.13 7.25 3.33
N VAL A 136 -3.41 7.59 3.55
CA VAL A 136 -4.54 6.92 2.87
C VAL A 136 -4.53 7.21 1.36
N ILE A 137 -4.33 8.47 0.98
CA ILE A 137 -4.21 8.85 -0.44
C ILE A 137 -3.03 8.10 -1.08
N GLY A 138 -1.87 8.04 -0.42
CA GLY A 138 -0.69 7.34 -0.94
C GLY A 138 -0.91 5.84 -1.17
N ILE A 139 -1.74 5.19 -0.35
CA ILE A 139 -2.10 3.78 -0.51
C ILE A 139 -3.09 3.57 -1.68
N VAL A 140 -4.05 4.47 -1.86
CA VAL A 140 -5.14 4.32 -2.84
C VAL A 140 -4.73 4.82 -4.23
N PHE A 141 -4.03 5.96 -4.28
CA PHE A 141 -3.56 6.59 -5.50
C PHE A 141 -2.11 6.18 -5.74
N ILE A 142 -1.98 4.94 -6.23
CA ILE A 142 -0.75 4.28 -6.68
C ILE A 142 -0.31 4.94 -8.02
N ASN A 143 -0.17 6.28 -8.04
CA ASN A 143 0.29 7.17 -9.14
C ASN A 143 0.49 8.60 -8.58
N SER A 144 1.23 8.71 -7.46
CA SER A 144 1.14 9.87 -6.56
C SER A 144 1.64 11.18 -7.15
N GLU A 145 2.51 11.15 -8.16
CA GLU A 145 3.12 12.36 -8.73
C GLU A 145 2.10 13.22 -9.49
N LYS A 146 1.28 12.59 -10.35
CA LYS A 146 0.22 13.32 -11.07
C LYS A 146 -0.87 13.78 -10.13
N PHE A 147 -1.29 12.97 -9.16
CA PHE A 147 -2.31 13.36 -8.19
C PHE A 147 -1.84 14.54 -7.33
N ARG A 148 -0.60 14.54 -6.82
CA ARG A 148 -0.04 15.65 -6.05
C ARG A 148 0.10 16.92 -6.89
N PHE A 149 0.61 16.81 -8.11
CA PHE A 149 0.78 17.94 -9.01
C PHE A 149 -0.57 18.56 -9.40
N VAL A 150 -1.57 17.72 -9.65
CA VAL A 150 -2.92 18.18 -9.99
C VAL A 150 -3.64 18.77 -8.78
N VAL A 151 -3.54 18.19 -7.59
CA VAL A 151 -4.10 18.81 -6.37
C VAL A 151 -3.45 20.18 -6.12
N LEU A 152 -2.14 20.30 -6.29
CA LEU A 152 -1.45 21.58 -6.22
C LEU A 152 -1.97 22.54 -7.30
N TYR A 153 -2.06 22.12 -8.56
CA TYR A 153 -2.54 22.96 -9.67
C TYR A 153 -4.01 23.40 -9.49
N THR A 154 -4.91 22.50 -9.08
CA THR A 154 -6.33 22.82 -8.85
C THR A 154 -6.51 23.71 -7.62
N LEU A 155 -5.63 23.63 -6.61
CA LEU A 155 -5.64 24.55 -5.47
C LEU A 155 -4.92 25.88 -5.75
N PHE A 156 -4.12 25.98 -6.83
CA PHE A 156 -3.30 27.14 -7.16
C PHE A 156 -3.49 27.61 -8.61
N ILE A 157 -4.21 28.72 -8.79
CA ILE A 157 -4.18 29.54 -10.02
C ILE A 157 -3.14 30.69 -9.87
N ASN A 158 -2.36 30.74 -8.77
CA ASN A 158 -1.53 31.89 -8.39
C ASN A 158 -0.07 31.53 -8.07
N LEU A 159 0.82 32.51 -8.28
CA LEU A 159 2.24 32.46 -7.93
C LEU A 159 2.43 32.24 -6.42
N LEU A 160 3.30 31.30 -6.04
CA LEU A 160 3.61 30.93 -4.66
C LEU A 160 4.59 31.94 -4.02
N ASN A 161 4.10 33.11 -3.63
CA ASN A 161 4.94 34.25 -3.20
C ASN A 161 5.43 34.20 -1.73
N SER A 162 5.41 33.03 -1.08
CA SER A 162 5.72 32.94 0.36
C SER A 162 7.21 33.13 0.70
N VAL A 163 8.12 32.76 -0.22
CA VAL A 163 9.59 32.84 -0.02
C VAL A 163 10.22 33.97 -0.82
N ALA A 164 9.61 34.29 -1.97
CA ALA A 164 10.03 35.35 -2.86
C ALA A 164 8.88 35.82 -3.74
N ASP A 165 8.94 37.06 -4.18
CA ASP A 165 8.01 37.71 -5.09
C ASP A 165 8.78 38.31 -6.28
N VAL A 166 8.06 38.66 -7.34
CA VAL A 166 8.60 39.40 -8.48
C VAL A 166 7.82 40.71 -8.60
N SER A 167 8.53 41.83 -8.56
CA SER A 167 7.89 43.14 -8.72
C SER A 167 7.24 43.24 -10.11
N PRO A 168 6.27 44.16 -10.31
CA PRO A 168 5.73 44.45 -11.64
C PRO A 168 6.79 44.90 -12.67
N THR A 169 7.97 45.34 -12.21
CA THR A 169 9.11 45.71 -13.06
C THR A 169 10.06 44.54 -13.35
N GLY A 170 9.78 43.33 -12.83
CA GLY A 170 10.56 42.12 -13.07
C GLY A 170 11.70 41.88 -12.08
N GLU A 171 11.78 42.64 -10.98
CA GLU A 171 12.83 42.49 -9.97
C GLU A 171 12.46 41.41 -8.95
N TYR A 172 13.43 40.55 -8.61
CA TYR A 172 13.26 39.51 -7.61
C TYR A 172 13.32 40.09 -6.18
N LEU A 173 12.24 39.91 -5.44
CA LEU A 173 12.08 40.40 -4.07
C LEU A 173 12.01 39.22 -3.10
N SER A 174 12.74 39.25 -1.98
CA SER A 174 12.63 38.21 -0.95
C SER A 174 13.05 38.75 0.41
N ALA A 175 12.25 38.44 1.43
CA ALA A 175 12.51 38.86 2.80
C ALA A 175 13.76 38.20 3.42
N ILE A 176 14.26 37.11 2.84
CA ILE A 176 15.41 36.36 3.33
C ILE A 176 16.68 36.87 2.65
N LYS A 177 17.51 37.65 3.36
CA LYS A 177 18.71 38.27 2.78
C LYS A 177 19.81 37.25 2.44
N ASN A 178 20.02 36.25 3.30
CA ASN A 178 21.07 35.24 3.13
C ASN A 178 20.67 34.22 2.05
N VAL A 179 21.54 33.99 1.06
CA VAL A 179 21.29 33.09 -0.08
C VAL A 179 21.08 31.64 0.37
N ASP A 180 21.91 31.13 1.28
CA ASP A 180 21.81 29.75 1.77
C ASP A 180 20.52 29.52 2.58
N GLN A 181 20.12 30.49 3.40
CA GLN A 181 18.86 30.43 4.14
C GLN A 181 17.65 30.48 3.20
N ARG A 182 17.73 31.28 2.13
CA ARG A 182 16.68 31.38 1.12
C ARG A 182 16.55 30.05 0.37
N PHE A 183 17.67 29.48 -0.04
CA PHE A 183 17.73 28.16 -0.66
C PHE A 183 17.17 27.07 0.28
N ALA A 184 17.56 27.08 1.55
CA ALA A 184 17.01 26.16 2.54
C ALA A 184 15.50 26.32 2.75
N ALA A 185 14.98 27.56 2.72
CA ALA A 185 13.54 27.83 2.78
C ALA A 185 12.80 27.30 1.54
N PHE A 186 13.38 27.43 0.34
CA PHE A 186 12.84 26.81 -0.89
C PHE A 186 12.82 25.28 -0.82
N LEU A 187 13.81 24.67 -0.19
CA LEU A 187 13.88 23.20 -0.04
C LEU A 187 13.06 22.66 1.14
N ALA A 188 12.57 23.52 2.04
CA ALA A 188 11.83 23.10 3.23
C ALA A 188 10.63 22.17 2.92
N PRO A 189 9.82 22.42 1.87
CA PRO A 189 8.72 21.53 1.48
C PRO A 189 9.16 20.09 1.14
N LEU A 190 10.39 19.89 0.66
CA LEU A 190 10.91 18.55 0.31
C LEU A 190 11.04 17.63 1.54
N THR A 191 11.22 18.22 2.73
CA THR A 191 11.25 17.46 3.98
C THR A 191 9.89 16.80 4.25
N SER A 192 8.79 17.51 4.00
CA SER A 192 7.43 16.94 4.09
C SER A 192 7.25 15.78 3.13
N GLY A 193 7.70 15.96 1.88
CA GLY A 193 7.67 14.91 0.86
C GLY A 193 8.39 13.64 1.30
N ARG A 194 9.58 13.76 1.90
CA ARG A 194 10.35 12.61 2.44
C ARG A 194 9.63 11.92 3.58
N VAL A 195 9.04 12.66 4.52
CA VAL A 195 8.25 12.08 5.62
C VAL A 195 7.10 11.26 5.05
N ILE A 196 6.35 11.80 4.08
CA ILE A 196 5.20 11.09 3.49
C ILE A 196 5.65 9.86 2.70
N ILE A 197 6.72 9.95 1.90
CA ILE A 197 7.22 8.80 1.13
C ILE A 197 7.71 7.69 2.07
N ALA A 198 8.45 8.05 3.13
CA ALA A 198 8.93 7.09 4.12
C ALA A 198 7.78 6.38 4.84
N THR A 199 6.76 7.11 5.31
CA THR A 199 5.61 6.51 6.01
C THR A 199 4.78 5.64 5.06
N THR A 200 4.53 6.10 3.83
CA THR A 200 3.78 5.34 2.81
C THR A 200 4.47 4.02 2.46
N ALA A 201 5.81 4.01 2.34
CA ALA A 201 6.59 2.79 2.10
C ALA A 201 6.34 1.72 3.18
N VAL A 202 6.21 2.14 4.45
CA VAL A 202 5.91 1.22 5.56
C VAL A 202 4.51 0.64 5.42
N TYR A 203 3.49 1.46 5.12
CA TYR A 203 2.11 0.97 4.94
C TYR A 203 1.98 0.00 3.79
N ILE A 204 2.62 0.28 2.65
CA ILE A 204 2.59 -0.63 1.50
C ILE A 204 3.28 -1.95 1.86
N SER A 205 4.38 -1.90 2.62
CA SER A 205 5.02 -3.12 3.12
C SER A 205 4.10 -3.93 4.05
N LYS A 206 3.35 -3.25 4.96
CA LYS A 206 2.34 -3.90 5.81
C LYS A 206 1.27 -4.61 4.98
N ILE A 207 0.73 -3.94 3.96
CA ILE A 207 -0.32 -4.49 3.09
C ILE A 207 0.20 -5.71 2.33
N SER A 208 1.36 -5.60 1.69
CA SER A 208 1.92 -6.69 0.88
C SER A 208 2.32 -7.91 1.70
N LEU A 209 2.90 -7.71 2.89
CA LEU A 209 3.20 -8.80 3.82
C LEU A 209 1.91 -9.45 4.34
N ALA A 210 0.88 -8.66 4.66
CA ALA A 210 -0.40 -9.20 5.09
C ALA A 210 -1.03 -10.08 3.98
N ILE A 211 -0.94 -9.67 2.72
CA ILE A 211 -1.39 -10.47 1.57
C ILE A 211 -0.59 -11.78 1.48
N ALA A 212 0.75 -11.69 1.46
CA ALA A 212 1.62 -12.86 1.30
C ALA A 212 1.50 -13.86 2.45
N ILE A 213 1.49 -13.40 3.69
CA ILE A 213 1.38 -14.26 4.88
C ILE A 213 0.00 -14.94 4.93
N ARG A 214 -1.09 -14.20 4.66
CA ARG A 214 -2.43 -14.81 4.61
C ARG A 214 -2.58 -15.82 3.48
N TYR A 215 -1.94 -15.56 2.34
CA TYR A 215 -1.86 -16.54 1.26
C TYR A 215 -1.08 -17.79 1.72
N ALA A 216 0.06 -17.60 2.39
CA ALA A 216 0.88 -18.71 2.88
C ALA A 216 0.20 -19.56 3.97
N LEU A 217 -0.69 -18.97 4.76
CA LEU A 217 -1.51 -19.65 5.79
C LEU A 217 -2.65 -20.50 5.22
N THR A 218 -2.93 -20.39 3.92
CA THR A 218 -4.06 -21.09 3.28
C THR A 218 -3.62 -21.94 2.10
N ARG A 219 -2.58 -21.53 1.39
CA ARG A 219 -2.03 -22.28 0.27
C ARG A 219 -1.24 -23.49 0.77
N ARG A 220 -1.60 -24.67 0.25
CA ARG A 220 -0.83 -25.90 0.39
C ARG A 220 -0.06 -26.19 -0.90
N ALA A 221 1.13 -26.75 -0.75
CA ALA A 221 1.93 -27.24 -1.87
C ALA A 221 2.96 -28.24 -1.37
N PHE A 222 3.09 -29.36 -2.08
CA PHE A 222 4.01 -30.46 -1.78
C PHE A 222 3.76 -31.13 -0.42
N SER A 223 4.16 -32.38 -0.31
CA SER A 223 4.13 -33.16 0.94
C SER A 223 5.56 -33.43 1.41
N ILE A 224 5.74 -33.46 2.73
CA ILE A 224 7.02 -33.81 3.36
C ILE A 224 7.28 -35.32 3.27
N THR A 225 6.21 -36.13 3.24
CA THR A 225 6.30 -37.59 3.12
C THR A 225 5.75 -38.08 1.78
N PRO A 226 6.29 -39.18 1.24
CA PRO A 226 5.67 -39.86 0.10
C PRO A 226 4.21 -40.22 0.45
N ASN A 227 3.25 -39.76 -0.36
CA ASN A 227 1.80 -39.92 -0.17
C ASN A 227 1.18 -39.20 1.05
N GLY A 228 1.91 -38.30 1.71
CA GLY A 228 1.34 -37.43 2.75
C GLY A 228 0.45 -36.32 2.20
N PRO A 229 -0.38 -35.68 3.05
CA PRO A 229 -1.14 -34.50 2.66
C PRO A 229 -0.21 -33.33 2.38
N GLU A 230 -0.59 -32.45 1.45
CA GLU A 230 0.16 -31.23 1.22
C GLU A 230 0.18 -30.35 2.48
N VAL A 231 1.32 -29.72 2.77
CA VAL A 231 1.48 -28.84 3.93
C VAL A 231 1.32 -27.37 3.54
N LEU A 232 1.01 -26.50 4.50
CA LEU A 232 0.86 -25.07 4.24
C LEU A 232 2.21 -24.45 3.87
N LEU A 233 2.18 -23.42 3.03
CA LEU A 233 3.40 -22.71 2.67
C LEU A 233 4.11 -22.12 3.89
N LEU A 234 3.35 -21.56 4.85
CA LEU A 234 3.95 -20.97 6.05
C LEU A 234 4.53 -22.01 7.01
N ASP A 235 4.21 -23.30 6.87
CA ASP A 235 4.81 -24.35 7.71
C ASP A 235 6.24 -24.69 7.28
N TYR A 236 6.65 -24.30 6.06
CA TYR A 236 8.02 -24.46 5.61
C TYR A 236 8.96 -23.44 6.27
N PRO A 237 10.04 -23.88 6.95
CA PRO A 237 11.02 -22.97 7.54
C PRO A 237 11.67 -22.02 6.52
N SER A 238 11.85 -22.47 5.28
CA SER A 238 12.35 -21.63 4.18
C SER A 238 11.40 -20.48 3.86
N HIS A 239 10.09 -20.72 3.85
CA HIS A 239 9.08 -19.70 3.60
C HIS A 239 8.97 -18.72 4.78
N GLN A 240 9.05 -19.22 6.01
CA GLN A 240 9.10 -18.39 7.21
C GLN A 240 10.31 -17.45 7.21
N ARG A 241 11.50 -17.95 6.87
CA ARG A 241 12.73 -17.16 6.78
C ARG A 241 12.66 -16.04 5.73
N ARG A 242 11.83 -16.19 4.69
CA ARG A 242 11.60 -15.14 3.71
C ARG A 242 10.73 -14.02 4.26
N LEU A 243 9.59 -14.36 4.89
CA LEU A 243 8.55 -13.38 5.23
C LEU A 243 8.65 -12.82 6.67
N LEU A 244 8.95 -13.65 7.66
CA LEU A 244 8.88 -13.25 9.08
C LEU A 244 9.96 -12.20 9.47
N PRO A 245 11.21 -12.27 8.98
CA PRO A 245 12.18 -11.21 9.25
C PRO A 245 11.76 -9.86 8.65
N LEU A 246 11.16 -9.86 7.47
CA LEU A 246 10.64 -8.65 6.84
C LEU A 246 9.47 -8.07 7.63
N LEU A 247 8.58 -8.94 8.14
CA LEU A 247 7.49 -8.55 9.03
C LEU A 247 8.03 -7.84 10.28
N ALA A 248 8.98 -8.46 11.00
CA ALA A 248 9.58 -7.88 12.19
C ALA A 248 10.22 -6.50 11.90
N LYS A 249 10.89 -6.37 10.75
CA LYS A 249 11.50 -5.11 10.34
C LYS A 249 10.46 -4.02 10.05
N VAL A 250 9.35 -4.38 9.41
CA VAL A 250 8.24 -3.45 9.14
C VAL A 250 7.58 -2.98 10.43
N TYR A 251 7.50 -3.84 11.46
CA TYR A 251 7.07 -3.42 12.79
C TYR A 251 7.99 -2.33 13.38
N ALA A 252 9.31 -2.57 13.39
CA ALA A 252 10.28 -1.58 13.84
C ALA A 252 10.19 -0.26 13.04
N MET A 253 10.11 -0.35 11.71
CA MET A 253 9.97 0.81 10.83
C MET A 253 8.66 1.58 11.08
N SER A 254 7.57 0.90 11.46
CA SER A 254 6.30 1.56 11.81
C SER A 254 6.44 2.45 13.03
N PHE A 255 7.13 1.97 14.08
CA PHE A 255 7.39 2.79 15.27
C PHE A 255 8.31 3.97 14.96
N SER A 256 9.37 3.74 14.18
CA SER A 256 10.27 4.80 13.71
C SER A 256 9.54 5.85 12.86
N ALA A 257 8.66 5.42 11.96
CA ALA A 257 7.84 6.31 11.13
C ALA A 257 6.88 7.15 11.99
N ASN A 258 6.23 6.55 13.00
CA ASN A 258 5.41 7.28 13.95
C ASN A 258 6.23 8.32 14.74
N GLY A 259 7.43 7.95 15.20
CA GLY A 259 8.36 8.89 15.82
C GLY A 259 8.72 10.08 14.92
N LEU A 260 9.03 9.81 13.65
CA LEU A 260 9.32 10.86 12.65
C LEU A 260 8.12 11.81 12.45
N LYS A 261 6.89 11.28 12.42
CA LYS A 261 5.68 12.12 12.31
C LYS A 261 5.50 13.03 13.53
N MET A 262 5.75 12.52 14.73
CA MET A 262 5.71 13.34 15.97
C MET A 262 6.81 14.39 15.98
N MET A 263 8.02 14.06 15.52
CA MET A 263 9.09 15.04 15.37
C MET A 263 8.75 16.12 14.34
N TYR A 264 8.11 15.74 13.24
CA TYR A 264 7.68 16.66 12.18
C TYR A 264 6.56 17.60 12.65
N GLU A 265 5.60 17.09 13.44
CA GLU A 265 4.55 17.90 14.07
C GLU A 265 5.14 18.91 15.06
N LYS A 266 6.02 18.48 15.96
CA LYS A 266 6.65 19.33 16.98
C LYS A 266 7.88 20.10 16.48
N ARG A 267 8.00 20.28 15.16
CA ARG A 267 9.21 20.86 14.56
C ARG A 267 9.41 22.31 15.00
N THR A 268 10.65 22.65 15.31
CA THR A 268 11.10 24.01 15.56
C THR A 268 12.21 24.35 14.56
N PRO A 269 12.55 25.64 14.37
CA PRO A 269 13.68 26.01 13.51
C PRO A 269 14.99 25.28 13.86
N LYS A 270 15.21 24.97 15.14
CA LYS A 270 16.38 24.23 15.63
C LYS A 270 16.34 22.74 15.27
N SER A 271 15.16 22.11 15.23
CA SER A 271 15.02 20.68 14.93
C SER A 271 14.98 20.39 13.43
N ASN A 272 14.78 21.40 12.56
CA ASN A 272 14.67 21.21 11.11
C ASN A 272 15.87 20.46 10.49
N LYS A 273 17.09 20.74 10.95
CA LYS A 273 18.29 20.02 10.49
C LYS A 273 18.25 18.54 10.86
N ALA A 274 17.85 18.22 12.09
CA ALA A 274 17.72 16.83 12.54
C ALA A 274 16.62 16.09 11.77
N ILE A 275 15.46 16.73 11.59
CA ILE A 275 14.34 16.18 10.82
C ILE A 275 14.77 15.94 9.36
N HIS A 276 15.51 16.88 8.76
CA HIS A 276 16.04 16.71 7.42
C HIS A 276 16.92 15.45 7.32
N ILE A 277 17.89 15.28 8.23
CA ILE A 277 18.80 14.12 8.24
C ILE A 277 18.01 12.81 8.43
N ILE A 278 17.14 12.76 9.44
CA ILE A 278 16.37 11.55 9.77
C ILE A 278 15.39 11.21 8.65
N SER A 279 14.66 12.18 8.12
CA SER A 279 13.71 11.96 7.01
C SER A 279 14.41 11.49 5.74
N SER A 280 15.61 12.00 5.43
CA SER A 280 16.42 11.54 4.30
C SER A 280 16.87 10.09 4.50
N ALA A 281 17.40 9.75 5.68
CA ALA A 281 17.83 8.39 5.99
C ALA A 281 16.65 7.40 5.99
N TYR A 282 15.51 7.79 6.57
CA TYR A 282 14.32 6.95 6.65
C TYR A 282 13.66 6.77 5.29
N LYS A 283 13.56 7.82 4.47
CA LYS A 283 13.10 7.67 3.09
C LYS A 283 13.94 6.60 2.40
N ALA A 284 15.26 6.78 2.31
CA ALA A 284 16.14 5.84 1.61
C ALA A 284 16.02 4.41 2.15
N THR A 285 16.12 4.24 3.47
CA THR A 285 16.10 2.91 4.10
C THR A 285 14.73 2.24 3.98
N PHE A 286 13.63 2.98 4.17
CA PHE A 286 12.28 2.42 4.14
C PHE A 286 11.84 2.11 2.71
N THR A 287 12.18 2.94 1.72
CA THR A 287 11.88 2.63 0.31
C THR A 287 12.69 1.43 -0.19
N TRP A 288 13.97 1.32 0.18
CA TRP A 288 14.77 0.14 -0.15
C TRP A 288 14.16 -1.13 0.46
N ASN A 289 13.81 -1.07 1.74
CA ASN A 289 13.18 -2.19 2.40
C ASN A 289 11.82 -2.54 1.79
N ASN A 290 11.05 -1.53 1.40
CA ASN A 290 9.75 -1.72 0.76
C ASN A 290 9.87 -2.46 -0.56
N ILE A 291 10.78 -2.06 -1.45
CA ILE A 291 11.00 -2.78 -2.72
C ILE A 291 11.42 -4.22 -2.48
N ARG A 292 12.39 -4.45 -1.59
CA ARG A 292 12.78 -5.81 -1.20
C ARG A 292 11.59 -6.62 -0.69
N THR A 293 10.77 -6.01 0.17
CA THR A 293 9.59 -6.67 0.75
C THR A 293 8.56 -7.00 -0.33
N LEU A 294 8.33 -6.09 -1.26
CA LEU A 294 7.37 -6.27 -2.34
C LEU A 294 7.77 -7.40 -3.29
N LEU A 295 9.04 -7.44 -3.71
CA LEU A 295 9.58 -8.49 -4.56
C LEU A 295 9.47 -9.86 -3.89
N GLU A 296 9.86 -9.96 -2.61
CA GLU A 296 9.74 -11.19 -1.83
C GLU A 296 8.28 -11.62 -1.65
N CYS A 297 7.37 -10.67 -1.38
CA CYS A 297 5.94 -10.98 -1.26
C CYS A 297 5.36 -11.48 -2.59
N ARG A 298 5.77 -10.90 -3.72
CA ARG A 298 5.34 -11.33 -5.06
C ARG A 298 5.76 -12.77 -5.32
N GLU A 299 7.03 -13.07 -5.10
CA GLU A 299 7.58 -14.40 -5.31
C GLU A 299 7.04 -15.45 -4.33
N ALA A 300 6.85 -15.08 -3.07
CA ALA A 300 6.22 -15.95 -2.07
C ALA A 300 4.78 -16.33 -2.44
N CYS A 301 4.08 -15.47 -3.18
CA CYS A 301 2.74 -15.76 -3.71
C CYS A 301 2.74 -16.57 -5.02
N GLY A 302 3.91 -16.86 -5.61
CA GLY A 302 4.03 -17.51 -6.91
C GLY A 302 3.26 -16.77 -8.01
N GLY A 303 2.60 -17.51 -8.91
CA GLY A 303 1.82 -16.91 -10.00
C GLY A 303 0.67 -16.00 -9.54
N GLN A 304 0.17 -16.15 -8.32
CA GLN A 304 -0.85 -15.23 -7.79
C GLN A 304 -0.26 -13.84 -7.50
N GLY A 305 1.02 -13.73 -7.16
CA GLY A 305 1.68 -12.45 -6.88
C GLY A 305 1.74 -11.51 -8.09
N VAL A 306 1.63 -12.06 -9.31
CA VAL A 306 1.68 -11.29 -10.58
C VAL A 306 0.31 -10.68 -10.92
N LYS A 307 -0.78 -11.20 -10.36
CA LYS A 307 -2.13 -10.71 -10.67
C LYS A 307 -2.34 -9.30 -10.11
N SER A 308 -2.79 -8.38 -10.96
CA SER A 308 -3.11 -7.00 -10.58
C SER A 308 -4.10 -6.92 -9.42
N GLU A 309 -5.02 -7.87 -9.32
CA GLU A 309 -5.99 -8.00 -8.22
C GLU A 309 -5.34 -8.11 -6.84
N ASN A 310 -4.14 -8.69 -6.76
CA ASN A 310 -3.40 -8.87 -5.52
C ASN A 310 -2.50 -7.67 -5.18
N ARG A 311 -2.50 -6.63 -6.02
CA ARG A 311 -1.87 -5.30 -5.82
C ARG A 311 -0.36 -5.26 -5.66
N VAL A 312 0.29 -6.35 -5.27
CA VAL A 312 1.74 -6.40 -5.03
C VAL A 312 2.51 -5.93 -6.26
N GLY A 313 2.14 -6.39 -7.46
CA GLY A 313 2.75 -5.96 -8.72
C GLY A 313 2.60 -4.45 -8.99
N LEU A 314 1.45 -3.86 -8.66
CA LEU A 314 1.20 -2.43 -8.85
C LEU A 314 2.03 -1.58 -7.88
N PHE A 315 2.18 -2.04 -6.63
CA PHE A 315 3.03 -1.37 -5.65
C PHE A 315 4.52 -1.38 -6.04
N ILE A 316 5.00 -2.42 -6.72
CA ILE A 316 6.39 -2.50 -7.20
C ILE A 316 6.66 -1.39 -8.20
N GLY A 317 5.85 -1.28 -9.27
CA GLY A 317 6.08 -0.30 -10.33
C GLY A 317 6.07 1.15 -9.86
N GLU A 318 5.30 1.49 -8.82
CA GLU A 318 5.32 2.84 -8.25
C GLU A 318 6.58 3.14 -7.43
N PHE A 319 6.96 2.21 -6.54
CA PHE A 319 8.06 2.49 -5.62
C PHE A 319 9.44 2.32 -6.27
N GLU A 320 9.53 1.69 -7.43
CA GLU A 320 10.74 1.69 -8.26
C GLU A 320 11.11 3.11 -8.69
N MET A 321 10.15 3.98 -9.02
CA MET A 321 10.44 5.39 -9.32
C MET A 321 10.98 6.13 -8.10
N HIS A 322 10.43 5.83 -6.92
CA HIS A 322 10.90 6.39 -5.66
C HIS A 322 12.25 5.82 -5.21
N PHE A 323 12.72 4.72 -5.80
CA PHE A 323 14.04 4.17 -5.55
C PHE A 323 15.13 5.00 -6.23
N GLU A 324 14.93 5.39 -7.49
CA GLU A 324 15.96 6.07 -8.30
C GLU A 324 16.10 7.57 -8.05
N ALA A 325 15.04 8.24 -7.58
CA ALA A 325 15.03 9.70 -7.43
C ALA A 325 15.88 10.26 -6.26
N LEU A 326 16.91 9.55 -5.77
CA LEU A 326 17.67 9.96 -4.58
C LEU A 326 19.15 9.54 -4.54
N CYS A 327 19.83 9.63 -5.68
CA CYS A 327 21.23 10.03 -5.73
C CYS A 327 21.33 11.48 -6.18
#